data_AF-A0A1U7GS92-F1
#
_entry.id   AF-A0A1U7GS92-F1
#
_cell.length_a   1.000
_cell.length_b   1.000
_cell.length_c   1.000
_cell.angle_alpha   90.00
_cell.angle_beta   90.00
_cell.angle_gamma   90.00
#
_symmetry.space_group_name_H-M   'P 1'
#
loop_
_entity.id
_entity.type
_entity.pdbx_description
1 polymer ?
#
loop_
_entity_poly.entity_id
_entity_poly.type
_entity_poly.pdbx_seq_one_letter_code
_entity_poly.pdbx_strand_id
1 'polypeptide(L)'
;MATTEPEFYFDGMAVGYFVGGDGPRSAGSYRYEPYRGPGHYEMQTLLRAGGTPRCSYNAEGERVDFSVAGCPEYGVLDLCDFKCGPHEPS
;
A
#
# COMPACT_ATOMS: atom_id res chain seq x y z
N MET A 1 -20.30 -10.33 4.72
CA MET A 1 -19.10 -10.74 3.95
C MET A 1 -17.91 -10.17 4.70
N ALA A 2 -16.91 -10.98 5.04
CA ALA A 2 -15.75 -10.49 5.78
C ALA A 2 -14.94 -9.59 4.83
N THR A 3 -14.95 -8.28 5.08
CA THR A 3 -14.07 -7.33 4.42
C THR A 3 -12.64 -7.74 4.74
N THR A 4 -11.96 -8.36 3.78
CA THR A 4 -10.56 -8.77 3.96
C THR A 4 -9.74 -7.51 3.80
N GLU A 5 -9.03 -7.12 4.86
CA GLU A 5 -8.19 -5.94 4.83
C GLU A 5 -7.13 -6.10 3.72
N PRO A 6 -7.01 -5.14 2.78
CA PRO A 6 -6.20 -5.34 1.60
C PRO A 6 -4.72 -5.28 1.95
N GLU A 7 -4.06 -6.42 1.77
CA GLU A 7 -2.61 -6.53 1.82
C GLU A 7 -1.98 -5.85 0.60
N PHE A 8 -0.96 -5.03 0.84
CA PHE A 8 -0.23 -4.34 -0.21
C PHE A 8 1.24 -4.73 -0.24
N TYR A 9 1.82 -4.59 -1.43
CA TYR A 9 3.13 -5.09 -1.78
C TYR A 9 4.01 -3.95 -2.32
N PHE A 10 5.29 -3.99 -1.98
CA PHE A 10 6.34 -3.16 -2.55
C PHE A 10 7.35 -4.09 -3.23
N ASP A 11 7.58 -3.91 -4.53
CA ASP A 11 8.45 -4.78 -5.33
C ASP A 11 8.13 -6.29 -5.19
N GLY A 12 6.83 -6.62 -5.11
CA GLY A 12 6.35 -7.99 -4.90
C GLY A 12 6.48 -8.53 -3.47
N MET A 13 7.07 -7.76 -2.54
CA MET A 13 7.18 -8.12 -1.13
C MET A 13 6.02 -7.53 -0.32
N ALA A 14 5.35 -8.36 0.48
CA ALA A 14 4.28 -7.91 1.35
C ALA A 14 4.79 -6.89 2.38
N VAL A 15 4.08 -5.77 2.50
CA VAL A 15 4.42 -4.67 3.42
C VAL A 15 3.51 -4.67 4.64
N GLY A 16 2.23 -4.96 4.45
CA GLY A 16 1.20 -4.87 5.49
C GLY A 16 -0.18 -4.79 4.85
N TYR A 17 -1.19 -4.43 5.65
CA TYR A 17 -2.57 -4.29 5.18
C TYR A 17 -3.23 -3.00 5.68
N PHE A 18 -4.21 -2.49 4.94
CA PHE A 18 -4.96 -1.29 5.33
C PHE A 18 -6.09 -1.60 6.30
N VAL A 19 -6.21 -0.78 7.35
CA VAL A 19 -7.25 -0.95 8.37
C VAL A 19 -8.54 -0.29 7.92
N GLY A 20 -9.66 -1.02 8.00
CA GLY A 20 -11.01 -0.43 7.90
C GLY A 20 -11.77 -0.61 6.58
N GLY A 21 -11.49 -1.65 5.79
CA GLY A 21 -12.35 -2.05 4.65
C GLY A 21 -11.60 -2.20 3.33
N ASP A 22 -12.21 -1.83 2.22
CA ASP A 22 -11.78 -2.08 0.82
C ASP A 22 -10.49 -1.39 0.36
N GLY A 23 -9.79 -0.72 1.29
CA GLY A 23 -8.52 -0.05 1.04
C GLY A 23 -8.65 1.32 0.33
N PRO A 24 -7.53 2.05 0.25
CA PRO A 24 -7.49 3.38 -0.33
C PRO A 24 -7.55 3.36 -1.85
N ARG A 25 -8.45 4.16 -2.45
CA ARG A 25 -8.54 4.35 -3.92
C ARG A 25 -8.25 5.79 -4.37
N SER A 26 -7.78 6.63 -3.46
CA SER A 26 -7.57 8.05 -3.67
C SER A 26 -6.46 8.57 -2.78
N ALA A 27 -5.89 9.72 -3.11
CA ALA A 27 -4.85 10.33 -2.30
C ALA A 27 -5.35 10.70 -0.90
N GLY A 28 -4.49 10.55 0.11
CA GLY A 28 -4.81 10.85 1.51
C GLY A 28 -3.96 10.06 2.50
N SER A 29 -4.24 10.25 3.79
CA SER A 29 -3.57 9.55 4.88
C SER A 29 -4.40 8.35 5.33
N TYR A 30 -3.78 7.17 5.36
CA TYR A 30 -4.47 5.92 5.64
C TYR A 30 -3.76 5.11 6.71
N ARG A 31 -4.56 4.51 7.60
CA ARG A 31 -4.05 3.59 8.61
C ARG A 31 -3.73 2.23 8.01
N TYR A 32 -2.61 1.66 8.44
CA TYR A 32 -2.18 0.34 8.03
C TYR A 32 -1.49 -0.37 9.20
N GLU A 33 -1.52 -1.70 9.16
CA GLU A 33 -0.70 -2.52 10.05
C GLU A 33 0.50 -3.08 9.27
N PRO A 34 1.74 -2.72 9.64
CA PRO A 34 2.94 -3.20 8.96
C PRO A 34 3.25 -4.64 9.34
N TYR A 35 3.68 -5.43 8.36
CA TYR A 35 4.36 -6.69 8.63
C TYR A 35 5.81 -6.44 9.03
N ARG A 36 6.30 -7.23 9.99
CA ARG A 36 7.72 -7.27 10.34
C ARG A 36 8.48 -8.09 9.30
N GLY A 37 8.67 -7.51 8.12
CA GLY A 37 9.26 -8.20 6.96
C GLY A 37 10.09 -7.28 6.06
N PRO A 38 10.79 -7.86 5.07
CA PRO A 38 11.69 -7.14 4.19
C PRO A 38 10.96 -6.09 3.34
N GLY A 39 9.72 -6.34 2.90
CA GLY A 39 8.95 -5.36 2.13
C GLY A 39 8.74 -4.05 2.89
N HIS A 40 8.37 -4.12 4.16
CA HIS A 40 8.22 -2.93 5.01
C HIS A 40 9.54 -2.20 5.23
N TYR A 41 10.61 -2.95 5.50
CA TYR A 41 11.95 -2.39 5.72
C TYR A 41 12.47 -1.64 4.48
N GLU A 42 12.40 -2.27 3.29
CA GLU A 42 12.88 -1.68 2.04
C GLU A 42 12.05 -0.47 1.63
N MET A 43 10.71 -0.55 1.75
CA MET A 43 9.82 0.57 1.49
C MET A 43 10.15 1.77 2.38
N GLN A 44 10.31 1.54 3.70
CA GLN A 44 10.67 2.59 4.65
C GLN A 44 12.06 3.16 4.40
N THR A 45 13.02 2.34 3.97
CA THR A 45 14.37 2.78 3.63
C THR A 45 14.36 3.71 2.43
N LEU A 46 13.64 3.36 1.36
CA LEU A 46 13.49 4.20 0.17
C LEU A 46 12.75 5.50 0.47
N LEU A 47 11.69 5.43 1.29
CA LEU A 47 10.96 6.62 1.74
C LEU A 47 11.85 7.57 2.56
N ARG A 48 12.65 7.05 3.49
CA ARG A 48 13.61 7.84 4.30
C ARG A 48 14.73 8.46 3.47
N ALA A 49 15.08 7.84 2.34
CA ALA A 49 16.02 8.41 1.37
C ALA A 49 15.41 9.54 0.51
N GLY A 50 14.14 9.90 0.75
CA GLY A 50 13.43 10.93 -0.02
C GLY A 50 12.78 10.41 -1.29
N GLY A 51 12.73 9.08 -1.49
CA GLY A 51 12.00 8.47 -2.58
C GLY A 51 10.50 8.36 -2.31
N THR A 52 9.74 8.01 -3.35
CA THR A 52 8.30 7.74 -3.28
C THR A 52 8.05 6.29 -3.70
N PRO A 53 8.08 5.32 -2.76
CA PRO A 53 7.88 3.91 -3.06
C PRO A 53 6.55 3.67 -3.78
N ARG A 54 6.58 2.91 -4.88
CA ARG A 54 5.36 2.51 -5.60
C ARG A 54 4.91 1.14 -5.12
N CYS A 55 3.69 1.07 -4.61
CA CYS A 55 3.09 -0.12 -4.03
C CYS A 55 1.82 -0.52 -4.79
N SER A 56 1.35 -1.74 -4.56
CA SER A 56 0.10 -2.21 -5.14
C SER A 56 -0.64 -3.17 -4.23
N TYR A 57 -1.97 -3.20 -4.33
CA TYR A 57 -2.81 -4.26 -3.76
C TYR A 57 -3.85 -4.73 -4.78
N ASN A 58 -4.44 -5.90 -4.54
CA ASN A 58 -5.57 -6.39 -5.32
C ASN A 58 -6.85 -6.27 -4.49
N ALA A 59 -7.90 -5.69 -5.07
CA ALA A 59 -9.23 -5.63 -4.47
C ALA A 59 -10.30 -5.79 -5.53
N GLU A 60 -11.31 -6.63 -5.26
CA GLU A 60 -12.47 -6.83 -6.13
C GLU A 60 -12.12 -7.22 -7.59
N GLY A 61 -10.98 -7.88 -7.81
CA GLY A 61 -10.48 -8.23 -9.15
C GLY A 61 -9.79 -7.08 -9.89
N GLU A 62 -9.64 -5.92 -9.26
CA GLU A 62 -8.86 -4.80 -9.72
C GLU A 62 -7.49 -4.77 -9.02
N ARG A 63 -6.47 -4.35 -9.76
CA ARG A 63 -5.19 -3.95 -9.19
C ARG A 63 -5.22 -2.45 -8.94
N VAL A 64 -4.84 -2.07 -7.72
CA VAL A 64 -4.67 -0.67 -7.33
C VAL A 64 -3.19 -0.43 -7.09
N ASP A 65 -2.57 0.39 -7.94
CA ASP A 65 -1.21 0.88 -7.76
C ASP A 65 -1.24 2.29 -7.16
N PHE A 66 -0.31 2.60 -6.26
CA PHE A 66 -0.22 3.89 -5.59
C PHE A 66 1.23 4.19 -5.18
N SER A 67 1.52 5.46 -4.92
CA SER A 67 2.80 5.91 -4.37
C SER A 67 2.65 6.22 -2.88
N VAL A 68 3.65 5.87 -2.08
CA VAL A 68 3.76 6.29 -0.68
C VAL A 68 4.53 7.62 -0.66
N ALA A 69 3.82 8.71 -0.35
CA ALA A 69 4.39 10.05 -0.25
C ALA A 69 5.04 10.31 1.11
N GLY A 70 4.59 9.63 2.15
CA GLY A 70 5.06 9.89 3.51
C GLY A 70 4.57 8.87 4.55
N CYS A 71 5.16 8.95 5.73
CA CYS A 71 4.76 8.19 6.92
C CYS A 71 4.69 9.18 8.10
N PRO A 72 3.62 9.98 8.20
CA PRO A 72 3.54 11.11 9.14
C PRO A 72 3.53 10.64 10.60
N GLU A 73 2.98 9.46 10.86
CA GLU A 73 2.93 8.82 12.17
C GLU A 73 3.06 7.30 12.03
N TYR A 74 3.39 6.61 13.13
CA TYR A 74 3.48 5.16 13.14
C TYR A 74 2.11 4.54 12.84
N GLY A 75 2.05 3.63 11.85
CA GLY A 75 0.80 3.00 11.42
C GLY A 75 -0.05 3.86 10.47
N VAL A 76 0.49 4.97 9.94
CA VAL A 76 -0.17 5.80 8.90
C VAL A 76 0.78 6.05 7.73
N LEU A 77 0.24 5.95 6.51
CA LEU A 77 0.92 6.34 5.28
C LEU A 77 0.14 7.45 4.57
N ASP A 78 0.86 8.43 4.03
CA ASP A 78 0.33 9.36 3.03
C ASP A 78 0.50 8.74 1.65
N LEU A 79 -0.60 8.64 0.91
CA LEU A 79 -0.65 7.97 -0.39
C LEU A 79 -1.04 8.96 -1.51
N CYS A 80 -0.51 8.74 -2.70
CA CYS A 80 -0.81 9.53 -3.90
C CYS A 80 -0.69 8.69 -5.19
N ASP A 81 -0.90 9.32 -6.36
CA ASP A 81 -0.69 8.74 -7.70
C ASP A 81 -1.39 7.40 -7.96
N PHE A 82 -2.65 7.30 -7.54
CA PHE A 82 -3.46 6.09 -7.71
C PHE A 82 -3.70 5.75 -9.18
N LYS A 83 -3.56 4.46 -9.51
CA LYS A 83 -4.04 3.86 -10.75
C LYS A 83 -4.84 2.61 -10.41
N CYS A 84 -6.11 2.62 -10.77
CA CYS A 84 -7.00 1.47 -10.64
C CYS A 84 -7.25 0.89 -12.03
N GLY A 85 -7.11 -0.42 -12.18
CA GLY A 85 -7.38 -1.10 -13.43
C GLY A 85 -7.61 -2.59 -13.24
N PRO A 86 -8.12 -3.29 -14.27
CA PRO A 86 -8.32 -4.72 -14.21
C PRO A 86 -6.99 -5.42 -13.91
N HIS A 87 -7.01 -6.36 -12.97
CA HIS A 87 -5.87 -7.25 -12.76
C HIS A 87 -5.81 -8.21 -13.96
N GLU A 88 -4.96 -7.94 -14.95
CA GLU A 88 -4.73 -8.87 -16.06
C GLU A 88 -3.87 -10.04 -15.56
N PRO A 89 -4.40 -11.27 -15.46
CA PRO A 89 -3.58 -12.42 -15.16
C PRO A 89 -2.71 -12.72 -16.39
N SER A 90 -1.39 -12.70 -16.21
CA SER A 90 -0.43 -13.22 -17.20
C SER A 90 -0.40 -14.74 -17.20
#